data_AF-A0A850BEB0-F1
#
_entry.id   AF-A0A850BEB0-F1
#
_cell.length_a   1.000
_cell.length_b   1.000
_cell.length_c   1.000
_cell.angle_alpha   90.00
_cell.angle_beta   90.00
_cell.angle_gamma   90.00
#
_symmetry.space_group_name_H-M   'P 1'
#
loop_
_entity.id
_entity.type
_entity.pdbx_description
1 polymer ?
#
loop_
_entity_poly.entity_id
_entity_poly.type
_entity_poly.pdbx_seq_one_letter_code
_entity_poly.pdbx_strand_id
1 'polypeptide(L)'
;MAAWKDAKQRPNGGVTEQRVKVICDLMSSGRWVTHLSAQQLAQAWSLKPQTVENLACEASRRLRALVHDSPELKARIVTTLEKIVQECMTKGERRTAVEALRVMLGVVDKRSESQQPLEPTRHTVVIEEAPDARPTAHNPAQPASNPSQPGAPT
;
A
#
# COMPACT_ATOMS: atom_id res chain seq x y z
N MET A 1 36.80 34.31 -25.26
CA MET A 1 35.47 33.91 -25.77
C MET A 1 35.45 32.39 -25.94
N ALA A 2 35.00 31.64 -24.93
CA ALA A 2 34.93 30.18 -24.97
C ALA A 2 33.48 29.74 -25.21
N ALA A 3 33.14 29.51 -26.48
CA ALA A 3 31.92 28.82 -26.89
C ALA A 3 32.11 27.31 -26.61
N TRP A 4 31.64 26.88 -25.45
CA TRP A 4 31.48 25.49 -25.08
C TRP A 4 30.40 24.89 -25.97
N LYS A 5 30.88 24.31 -27.06
CA LYS A 5 30.14 23.69 -28.15
C LYS A 5 29.05 22.73 -27.62
N ASP A 6 27.85 22.95 -28.15
CA ASP A 6 26.86 21.93 -28.47
C ASP A 6 26.57 20.93 -27.35
N ALA A 7 25.69 21.35 -26.44
CA ALA A 7 24.85 20.46 -25.66
C ALA A 7 24.04 19.58 -26.62
N LYS A 8 24.64 18.43 -26.95
CA LYS A 8 24.12 17.35 -27.79
C LYS A 8 22.80 16.84 -27.20
N GLN A 9 21.69 17.48 -27.53
CA GLN A 9 20.36 16.92 -27.31
C GLN A 9 20.32 15.56 -28.00
N ARG A 10 20.28 14.47 -27.23
CA ARG A 10 20.23 13.11 -27.77
C ARG A 10 18.79 12.82 -28.23
N PRO A 11 18.50 12.61 -29.52
CA PRO A 11 17.15 12.35 -30.01
C PRO A 11 16.57 10.98 -29.61
N ASN A 12 17.28 10.20 -28.77
CA ASN A 12 16.91 8.82 -28.39
C ASN A 12 16.21 8.69 -27.03
N GLY A 13 15.97 9.79 -26.30
CA GLY A 13 15.32 9.74 -24.99
C GLY A 13 13.96 9.06 -25.03
N GLY A 14 13.09 9.45 -25.97
CA GLY A 14 11.73 8.92 -26.08
C GLY A 14 11.66 7.42 -26.43
N VAL A 15 12.55 6.94 -27.31
CA VAL A 15 12.56 5.52 -27.71
C VAL A 15 13.05 4.63 -26.59
N THR A 16 14.08 5.06 -25.87
CA THR A 16 14.60 4.32 -24.70
C THR A 16 13.56 4.26 -23.59
N GLU A 17 12.92 5.39 -23.27
CA GLU A 17 11.85 5.46 -22.27
C GLU A 17 10.68 4.55 -22.61
N GLN A 18 10.24 4.55 -23.88
CA GLN A 18 9.18 3.67 -24.35
C GLN A 18 9.55 2.18 -24.20
N ARG A 19 10.79 1.81 -24.54
CA ARG A 19 11.26 0.43 -24.39
C ARG A 19 11.34 0.00 -22.92
N VAL A 20 11.82 0.88 -22.04
CA VAL A 20 11.82 0.62 -20.58
C VAL A 20 10.39 0.43 -20.08
N LYS A 21 9.44 1.27 -20.52
CA LYS A 21 8.02 1.12 -20.18
C LYS A 21 7.46 -0.25 -20.62
N VAL A 22 7.75 -0.69 -21.84
CA VAL A 22 7.32 -2.02 -22.33
C VAL A 22 7.87 -3.14 -21.43
N ILE A 23 9.13 -3.03 -21.01
CA ILE A 23 9.72 -4.03 -20.10
C ILE A 23 9.07 -3.97 -18.71
N CYS A 24 8.78 -2.78 -18.18
CA CYS A 24 8.02 -2.63 -16.93
C CYS A 24 6.64 -3.32 -17.01
N ASP A 25 5.94 -3.17 -18.13
CA ASP A 25 4.63 -3.80 -18.35
C ASP A 25 4.76 -5.34 -18.43
N LEU A 26 5.81 -5.87 -19.06
CA LEU A 26 6.10 -7.31 -19.10
C LEU A 26 6.45 -7.86 -17.71
N MET A 27 7.29 -7.17 -16.95
CA MET A 27 7.71 -7.58 -15.60
C MET A 27 6.54 -7.54 -14.61
N SER A 28 5.78 -6.44 -14.59
CA SER A 28 4.63 -6.30 -13.68
C SER A 28 3.49 -7.28 -13.98
N SER A 29 3.40 -7.78 -15.22
CA SER A 29 2.45 -8.83 -15.61
C SER A 29 2.98 -10.26 -15.43
N GLY A 30 4.24 -10.43 -15.01
CA GLY A 30 4.86 -11.75 -14.85
C GLY A 30 5.20 -12.46 -16.16
N ARG A 31 5.20 -11.74 -17.29
CA ARG A 31 5.52 -12.30 -18.61
C ARG A 31 6.99 -12.17 -18.98
N TRP A 32 7.77 -11.47 -18.15
CA TRP A 32 9.21 -11.37 -18.33
C TRP A 32 9.91 -12.65 -17.92
N VAL A 33 10.59 -13.29 -18.87
CA VAL A 33 11.46 -14.44 -18.65
C VAL A 33 12.89 -14.02 -18.96
N THR A 34 13.76 -14.08 -17.97
CA THR A 34 15.18 -13.71 -18.09
C THR A 34 15.81 -14.46 -19.27
N HIS A 35 16.64 -13.75 -20.04
CA HIS A 35 17.27 -14.22 -21.29
C HIS A 35 16.31 -14.47 -22.46
N LEU A 36 15.16 -15.14 -22.27
CA LEU A 36 14.22 -15.43 -23.35
C LEU A 36 13.53 -14.16 -23.85
N SER A 37 12.89 -13.40 -22.96
CA SER A 37 12.22 -12.14 -23.32
C SER A 37 13.24 -11.11 -23.83
N ALA A 38 14.45 -11.10 -23.26
CA ALA A 38 15.52 -10.22 -23.71
C ALA A 38 15.97 -10.53 -25.15
N GLN A 39 16.12 -11.81 -25.50
CA GLN A 39 16.43 -12.23 -26.88
C GLN A 39 15.32 -11.88 -27.87
N GLN A 40 14.07 -12.15 -27.52
CA GLN A 40 12.91 -11.85 -28.39
C GLN A 40 12.78 -10.34 -28.66
N LEU A 41 12.90 -9.51 -27.63
CA LEU A 41 12.85 -8.06 -27.78
C LEU A 41 14.09 -7.51 -28.49
N ALA A 42 15.26 -8.11 -28.31
CA ALA A 42 16.46 -7.74 -29.02
C ALA A 42 16.29 -7.93 -30.54
N GLN A 43 15.71 -9.06 -30.95
CA GLN A 43 15.36 -9.30 -32.35
C GLN A 43 14.34 -8.28 -32.86
N ALA A 44 13.24 -8.08 -32.13
CA ALA A 44 12.18 -7.16 -32.52
C ALA A 44 12.63 -5.70 -32.64
N TRP A 45 13.60 -5.28 -31.82
CA TRP A 45 14.11 -3.90 -31.80
C TRP A 45 15.43 -3.73 -32.54
N SER A 46 15.94 -4.80 -33.18
CA SER A 46 17.25 -4.83 -33.84
C SER A 46 18.38 -4.34 -32.93
N LEU A 47 18.37 -4.79 -31.67
CA LEU A 47 19.37 -4.49 -30.65
C LEU A 47 20.18 -5.73 -30.30
N LYS A 48 21.29 -5.53 -29.58
CA LYS A 48 22.00 -6.64 -28.93
C LYS A 48 21.20 -7.07 -27.67
N PRO A 49 21.15 -8.38 -27.34
CA PRO A 49 20.52 -8.86 -26.12
C PRO A 49 21.02 -8.15 -24.85
N GLN A 50 22.33 -7.90 -24.77
CA GLN A 50 22.95 -7.15 -23.68
C GLN A 50 22.31 -5.76 -23.47
N THR A 51 21.94 -5.07 -24.55
CA THR A 51 21.30 -3.75 -24.47
C THR A 51 19.92 -3.88 -23.85
N VAL A 52 19.16 -4.91 -24.20
CA VAL A 52 17.83 -5.16 -23.63
C VAL A 52 17.92 -5.55 -22.16
N GLU A 53 18.92 -6.34 -21.77
CA GLU A 53 19.18 -6.67 -20.36
C GLU A 53 19.48 -5.41 -19.55
N ASN A 54 20.26 -4.47 -20.09
CA ASN A 54 20.50 -3.17 -19.43
C ASN A 54 19.21 -2.36 -19.26
N LEU A 55 18.33 -2.36 -20.27
CA LEU A 55 17.01 -1.72 -20.17
C LEU A 55 16.10 -2.43 -19.15
N ALA A 56 16.23 -3.75 -19.03
CA ALA A 56 15.50 -4.54 -18.04
C ALA A 56 15.98 -4.25 -16.61
N CYS A 57 17.28 -4.06 -16.40
CA CYS A 57 17.81 -3.59 -15.11
C CYS A 57 17.22 -2.24 -14.72
N GLU A 58 17.12 -1.30 -15.67
CA GLU A 58 16.52 0.02 -15.46
C GLU A 58 15.02 -0.11 -15.15
N ALA A 59 14.27 -0.90 -15.94
CA ALA A 59 12.86 -1.19 -15.69
C ALA A 59 12.63 -1.78 -14.29
N SER A 60 13.47 -2.72 -13.87
CA SER A 60 13.41 -3.33 -12.53
C SER A 60 13.65 -2.32 -11.42
N ARG A 61 14.61 -1.40 -11.58
CA ARG A 61 14.85 -0.30 -10.64
C ARG A 61 13.63 0.62 -10.51
N ARG A 62 13.02 1.00 -11.65
CA ARG A 62 11.83 1.86 -11.68
C ARG A 62 10.62 1.19 -11.06
N LEU A 63 10.37 -0.09 -11.36
CA LEU A 63 9.30 -0.85 -10.74
C LEU A 63 9.45 -0.90 -9.21
N ARG A 64 10.65 -1.14 -8.71
CA ARG A 64 10.91 -1.11 -7.25
C ARG A 64 10.69 0.25 -6.61
N ALA A 65 10.96 1.35 -7.33
CA ALA A 65 10.67 2.69 -6.84
C ALA A 65 9.16 2.96 -6.81
N LEU A 66 8.43 2.55 -7.86
CA LEU A 66 7.02 2.89 -8.05
C LEU A 66 6.04 1.99 -7.30
N VAL A 67 6.42 0.76 -6.94
CA VAL A 67 5.50 -0.24 -6.37
C VAL A 67 4.86 0.21 -5.05
N HIS A 68 5.50 1.11 -4.30
CA HIS A 68 4.96 1.64 -3.04
C HIS A 68 4.09 2.89 -3.21
N ASP A 69 4.23 3.56 -4.36
CA ASP A 69 3.54 4.82 -4.66
C ASP A 69 2.29 4.61 -5.52
N SER A 70 2.20 3.52 -6.29
CA SER A 70 1.02 3.15 -7.07
C SER A 70 0.31 1.91 -6.48
N PRO A 71 -0.87 2.10 -5.84
CA PRO A 71 -1.69 0.99 -5.37
C PRO A 71 -2.08 0.00 -6.47
N GLU A 72 -2.32 0.48 -7.69
CA GLU A 72 -2.70 -0.34 -8.83
C GLU A 72 -1.55 -1.24 -9.29
N LEU A 73 -0.33 -0.70 -9.32
CA LEU A 73 0.88 -1.47 -9.63
C LEU A 73 1.15 -2.52 -8.54
N LYS A 74 1.01 -2.13 -7.26
CA LYS A 74 1.13 -3.04 -6.12
C LYS A 74 0.14 -4.20 -6.24
N ALA A 75 -1.14 -3.91 -6.48
CA ALA A 75 -2.18 -4.92 -6.63
C ALA A 75 -1.86 -5.88 -7.80
N ARG A 76 -1.45 -5.35 -8.95
CA ARG A 76 -1.08 -6.17 -10.11
C ARG A 76 0.07 -7.13 -9.80
N ILE A 77 1.14 -6.63 -9.17
CA ILE A 77 2.30 -7.46 -8.80
C ILE A 77 1.90 -8.54 -7.80
N VAL A 78 1.10 -8.22 -6.79
CA VAL A 78 0.60 -9.20 -5.82
C VAL A 78 -0.23 -10.28 -6.51
N THR A 79 -1.21 -9.92 -7.36
CA THR A 79 -2.02 -10.89 -8.11
C THR A 79 -1.17 -11.78 -9.01
N THR A 80 -0.13 -11.24 -9.65
CA THR A 80 0.80 -12.04 -10.45
C THR A 80 1.59 -13.02 -9.59
N LEU A 81 2.09 -12.58 -8.43
CA LEU A 81 2.81 -13.46 -7.50
C LEU A 81 1.90 -14.56 -6.93
N GLU A 82 0.63 -14.27 -6.64
CA GLU A 82 -0.35 -15.27 -6.19
C GLU A 82 -0.55 -16.38 -7.23
N LYS A 83 -0.67 -16.02 -8.51
CA LYS A 83 -0.75 -16.99 -9.61
C LYS A 83 0.50 -17.86 -9.68
N ILE A 84 1.68 -17.26 -9.58
CA ILE A 84 2.96 -18.00 -9.58
C ILE A 84 3.02 -18.98 -8.40
N VAL A 85 2.62 -18.56 -7.20
CA VAL A 85 2.56 -19.44 -6.03
C VAL A 85 1.64 -20.63 -6.30
N GLN A 86 0.43 -20.38 -6.80
CA GLN A 86 -0.54 -21.44 -7.07
C GLN A 86 -0.03 -22.43 -8.14
N GLU A 87 0.58 -21.93 -9.22
CA GLU A 87 1.18 -22.76 -10.26
C GLU A 87 2.35 -23.60 -9.73
N CYS A 88 3.25 -23.01 -8.95
CA CYS A 88 4.37 -23.74 -8.37
C CYS A 88 3.89 -24.81 -7.37
N MET A 89 2.86 -24.50 -6.57
CA MET A 89 2.27 -25.47 -5.64
C MET A 89 1.63 -26.65 -6.37
N THR A 90 0.93 -26.43 -7.48
CA THR A 90 0.35 -27.52 -8.29
C THR A 90 1.41 -28.38 -8.99
N LYS A 91 2.53 -27.78 -9.39
CA LYS A 91 3.69 -28.49 -9.99
C LYS A 91 4.62 -29.15 -8.97
N GLY A 92 4.40 -28.96 -7.67
CA GLY A 92 5.28 -29.48 -6.60
C GLY A 92 6.58 -28.68 -6.41
N GLU A 93 6.71 -27.51 -7.03
CA GLU A 93 7.86 -26.61 -6.96
C GLU A 93 7.84 -25.76 -5.69
N ARG A 94 7.81 -26.40 -4.52
CA ARG A 94 7.61 -25.73 -3.22
C ARG A 94 8.62 -24.63 -2.94
N ARG A 95 9.89 -24.83 -3.34
CA ARG A 95 10.94 -23.83 -3.14
C ARG A 95 10.62 -22.52 -3.87
N THR A 96 10.22 -22.62 -5.14
CA THR A 96 9.85 -21.45 -5.95
C THR A 96 8.61 -20.76 -5.39
N ALA A 97 7.62 -21.52 -4.92
CA ALA A 97 6.43 -20.97 -4.27
C ALA A 97 6.78 -20.16 -3.00
N VAL A 98 7.68 -20.68 -2.15
CA VAL A 98 8.14 -19.98 -0.94
C VAL A 98 8.88 -18.68 -1.29
N GLU A 99 9.73 -18.69 -2.31
CA GLU A 99 10.41 -17.45 -2.73
C GLU A 99 9.41 -16.42 -3.27
N ALA A 100 8.42 -16.84 -4.06
CA ALA A 100 7.36 -15.95 -4.54
C ALA A 100 6.53 -15.35 -3.39
N LEU A 101 6.21 -16.14 -2.36
CA LEU A 101 5.56 -15.66 -1.14
C LEU A 101 6.40 -14.62 -0.38
N ARG A 102 7.72 -14.85 -0.25
CA ARG A 102 8.62 -13.87 0.40
C ARG A 102 8.64 -12.54 -0.34
N VAL A 103 8.70 -12.59 -1.67
CA VAL A 103 8.64 -11.37 -2.50
C VAL A 103 7.30 -10.66 -2.31
N MET A 104 6.19 -11.41 -2.27
CA MET A 104 4.86 -10.87 -2.06
C MET A 104 4.75 -10.13 -0.72
N LEU A 105 5.24 -10.73 0.37
CA LEU A 105 5.30 -10.08 1.69
C LEU A 105 6.12 -8.78 1.64
N GLY A 106 7.28 -8.80 0.99
CA GLY A 106 8.12 -7.60 0.83
C GLY A 106 7.44 -6.47 0.03
N VAL A 107 6.51 -6.80 -0.87
CA VAL A 107 5.69 -5.82 -1.60
C VAL A 107 4.55 -5.28 -0.73
N VAL A 108 3.96 -6.13 0.12
CA VAL A 108 2.85 -5.77 1.02
C VAL A 108 3.32 -4.92 2.21
N ASP A 109 4.38 -5.34 2.90
CA ASP A 109 4.83 -4.82 4.20
C ASP A 109 5.51 -3.45 4.15
N LYS A 110 6.04 -3.06 2.99
CA LYS A 110 6.66 -1.74 2.82
C LYS A 110 5.60 -0.66 2.61
N ARG A 111 4.86 -0.31 3.68
CA ARG A 111 4.15 0.98 3.83
C ARG A 111 3.73 1.25 5.28
N SER A 112 4.59 1.90 6.07
CA SER A 112 4.15 2.72 7.21
C SER A 112 5.28 3.61 7.75
N GLU A 113 5.84 4.50 6.92
CA GLU A 113 6.64 5.63 7.42
C GLU A 113 6.24 6.98 6.78
N SER A 114 5.18 7.00 5.97
CA SER A 114 4.69 8.21 5.29
C SER A 114 3.18 8.40 5.42
N GLN A 115 2.51 7.66 6.30
CA GLN A 115 1.26 8.18 6.86
C GLN A 115 1.66 9.32 7.77
N GLN A 116 1.33 10.54 7.34
CA GLN A 116 1.43 11.74 8.16
C GLN A 116 0.85 11.45 9.55
N PRO A 117 1.35 12.10 10.62
CA PRO A 117 0.69 12.05 11.91
C PRO A 117 -0.78 12.37 11.66
N LEU A 118 -1.67 11.46 12.03
CA LEU A 118 -3.08 11.79 12.12
C LEU A 118 -3.12 12.95 13.11
N GLU A 119 -3.23 14.18 12.59
CA GLU A 119 -3.66 15.32 13.39
C GLU A 119 -4.85 14.81 14.18
N PRO A 120 -4.81 14.83 15.52
CA PRO A 120 -5.89 14.29 16.32
C PRO A 120 -7.12 15.06 15.87
N THR A 121 -8.04 14.37 15.19
CA THR A 121 -9.35 14.92 14.86
C THR A 121 -9.92 15.36 16.20
N ARG A 122 -9.81 16.67 16.47
CA ARG A 122 -10.55 17.31 17.56
C ARG A 122 -11.99 17.18 17.12
N HIS A 123 -12.60 16.07 17.51
CA HIS A 123 -14.02 15.97 17.65
C HIS A 123 -14.39 17.04 18.68
N THR A 124 -14.59 18.27 18.20
CA THR A 124 -15.34 19.27 18.94
C THR A 124 -16.73 18.67 19.04
N VAL A 125 -16.99 17.99 20.16
CA VAL A 125 -18.34 17.67 20.58
C VAL A 125 -19.01 19.04 20.75
N VAL A 126 -19.74 19.46 19.74
CA VAL A 126 -20.73 20.53 19.90
C VAL A 126 -21.81 19.90 20.76
N ILE A 127 -21.70 20.08 22.07
CA ILE A 127 -22.81 19.85 22.98
C ILE A 127 -23.80 20.95 22.64
N GLU A 128 -24.78 20.61 21.80
CA GLU A 128 -25.95 21.44 21.57
C GLU A 128 -26.72 21.49 22.90
N GLU A 129 -26.50 22.58 23.64
CA GLU A 129 -27.12 22.84 24.93
C GLU A 129 -28.63 22.99 24.72
N ALA A 130 -29.39 21.98 25.14
CA ALA A 130 -30.84 22.00 25.10
C ALA A 130 -31.38 23.13 26.02
N PRO A 131 -32.33 23.96 25.56
CA PRO A 131 -32.88 25.02 26.38
C PRO A 131 -33.78 24.46 27.49
N ASP A 132 -33.31 24.61 28.71
CA ASP A 132 -34.03 25.12 29.88
C ASP A 132 -35.44 24.52 30.13
N ALA A 133 -35.48 23.37 30.80
CA ALA A 133 -36.67 22.88 31.49
C ALA A 133 -36.40 22.82 33.00
N ARG A 134 -36.90 23.85 33.70
CA ARG A 134 -36.87 24.04 35.15
C ARG A 134 -37.33 22.79 35.93
N PRO A 135 -36.67 22.41 37.03
CA PRO A 135 -37.19 21.42 37.97
C PRO A 135 -38.11 22.10 38.99
N THR A 136 -39.43 21.93 38.86
CA THR A 136 -40.36 22.28 39.94
C THR A 136 -40.45 21.11 40.91
N ALA A 137 -39.83 21.29 42.09
CA ALA A 137 -39.93 20.39 43.21
C ALA A 137 -41.40 20.25 43.69
N HIS A 138 -41.88 19.02 43.87
CA HIS A 138 -43.03 18.75 44.71
C HIS A 138 -42.72 17.58 45.65
N ASN A 139 -42.62 17.92 46.93
CA ASN A 139 -42.33 17.05 48.05
C ASN A 139 -43.66 16.65 48.71
N PRO A 140 -44.01 15.36 48.80
CA PRO A 140 -45.05 14.90 49.72
C PRO A 140 -44.42 14.35 51.00
N ALA A 141 -44.60 15.09 52.09
CA ALA A 141 -44.22 14.70 53.45
C ALA A 141 -44.95 13.43 53.91
N GLN A 142 -44.20 12.46 54.42
CA GLN A 142 -44.71 11.29 55.15
C GLN A 142 -45.05 11.67 56.61
N PRO A 143 -46.12 11.13 57.20
CA PRO A 143 -46.31 11.16 58.65
C PRO A 143 -45.60 9.97 59.33
N ALA A 144 -44.75 10.28 60.31
CA ALA A 144 -44.03 9.29 61.12
C ALA A 144 -44.94 8.71 62.21
N SER A 145 -45.01 7.38 62.25
CA SER A 145 -45.71 6.57 63.24
C SER A 145 -44.96 6.53 64.58
N ASN A 146 -45.74 6.67 65.64
CA ASN A 146 -45.37 6.56 67.05
C ASN A 146 -45.07 5.09 67.44
N PRO A 147 -44.07 4.80 68.29
CA PRO A 147 -44.09 3.57 69.07
C PRO A 147 -44.12 3.81 70.58
N SER A 148 -45.10 3.14 71.19
CA SER A 148 -45.38 2.99 72.61
C SER A 148 -44.19 2.46 73.43
N GLN A 149 -44.15 2.89 74.69
CA GLN A 149 -43.39 2.26 75.78
C GLN A 149 -43.70 0.76 75.92
N PRO A 150 -42.78 0.04 76.56
CA PRO A 150 -43.17 -0.82 77.67
C PRO A 150 -42.37 -0.50 78.94
N GLY A 151 -43.04 -0.54 80.08
CA GLY A 151 -42.43 -0.40 81.39
C GLY A 151 -41.97 -1.72 82.02
N ALA A 152 -41.57 -1.57 83.29
CA ALA A 152 -41.35 -2.57 84.34
C ALA A 152 -39.92 -3.16 84.44
N PRO A 153 -39.58 -3.84 85.56
CA PRO A 153 -39.58 -3.34 86.95
C PRO A 153 -38.28 -3.77 87.69
N THR A 154 -37.86 -3.07 88.74
CA THR A 154 -37.53 -3.63 90.08
C THR A 154 -37.14 -2.53 91.05
#